data_AF-A0A5E6WFM5-F1
#
_entry.id   AF-A0A5E6WFM5-F1
#
_cell.length_a   1.000
_cell.length_b   1.000
_cell.length_c   1.000
_cell.angle_alpha   90.00
_cell.angle_beta   90.00
_cell.angle_gamma   90.00
#
_symmetry.space_group_name_H-M   'P 1'
#
loop_
_entity.id
_entity.type
_entity.pdbx_description
1 polymer ?
#
loop_
_entity_poly.entity_id
_entity_poly.type
_entity_poly.pdbx_seq_one_letter_code
_entity_poly.pdbx_strand_id
1 'polypeptide(L)'
;MPEYVNWLRHASPYINAHRDCTFVVMLPGDGVEHPNFGNIVHDLVLLHSLGVRLVLVHGSRPQIETRLAARGLTPHYHHGMRITDAATLECVIDAVGQLRIAIEARLSMDMASSPMQGSRLRVAGGNLVTARPIGVLEGVDYHHTGEVRRVDRKGINRLLDERSIVLLSPLGYSPTGEIFNLACEDVATRAAIDLGADKLLLFGADPGLIDENGRLVRELRPQQVPAHLQRLGSNYQGELLDAAAEACRGGVARSHIVSYAEDGALLTELFTRDGGGTLVAQEQFEIVREAAIEDVGGLLDLISPLEEQGILVRRSREVLEREIEQFSVVEREGMIIACAALYQIADSDAGELACLAVNPEYRHGGRGDELLERIETRARAQGLNTLFVLTTRTAHWFRERGFVPSSVERLPSARASLYNYQRNSKIFEKTL
;
A
#
# COMPACT_ATOMS: atom_id res chain seq x y z
N MET A 1 -17.83 3.28 -25.12
CA MET A 1 -18.21 3.86 -23.81
C MET A 1 -17.26 5.01 -23.51
N PRO A 2 -17.72 6.09 -22.86
CA PRO A 2 -16.84 7.19 -22.48
C PRO A 2 -15.77 6.71 -21.49
N GLU A 3 -14.55 7.23 -21.61
CA GLU A 3 -13.38 6.84 -20.82
C GLU A 3 -13.63 6.99 -19.30
N TYR A 4 -14.35 8.03 -18.89
CA TYR A 4 -14.73 8.27 -17.49
C TYR A 4 -15.64 7.17 -16.90
N VAL A 5 -16.47 6.51 -17.72
CA VAL A 5 -17.34 5.42 -17.25
C VAL A 5 -16.51 4.19 -16.91
N ASN A 6 -15.49 3.89 -17.72
CA ASN A 6 -14.59 2.78 -17.45
C ASN A 6 -13.74 3.06 -16.22
N TRP A 7 -13.18 4.26 -16.10
CA TRP A 7 -12.42 4.65 -14.92
C TRP A 7 -13.23 4.49 -13.63
N LEU A 8 -14.48 5.00 -13.61
CA LEU A 8 -15.34 4.89 -12.42
C LEU A 8 -15.65 3.42 -12.05
N ARG A 9 -15.88 2.56 -13.05
CA ARG A 9 -16.07 1.12 -12.82
C ARG A 9 -14.82 0.45 -12.27
N HIS A 10 -13.64 0.81 -12.77
CA HIS A 10 -12.37 0.31 -12.26
C HIS A 10 -12.03 0.83 -10.86
N ALA A 11 -12.46 2.06 -10.53
CA ALA A 11 -12.29 2.64 -9.20
C ALA A 11 -13.31 2.09 -8.16
N SER A 12 -14.46 1.58 -8.60
CA SER A 12 -15.55 1.16 -7.70
C SER A 12 -15.15 0.12 -6.64
N PRO A 13 -14.32 -0.91 -6.93
CA PRO A 13 -13.84 -1.83 -5.90
C PRO A 13 -13.03 -1.12 -4.80
N TYR A 14 -12.14 -0.21 -5.19
CA TYR A 14 -11.34 0.61 -4.27
C TYR A 14 -12.22 1.54 -3.43
N ILE A 15 -13.25 2.16 -4.02
CA ILE A 15 -14.21 2.99 -3.28
C ILE A 15 -14.90 2.18 -2.18
N ASN A 16 -15.31 0.95 -2.49
CA ASN A 16 -15.95 0.07 -1.50
C ASN A 16 -14.95 -0.38 -0.43
N ALA A 17 -13.71 -0.68 -0.81
CA ALA A 17 -12.65 -1.11 0.12
C ALA A 17 -12.21 0.00 1.09
N HIS A 18 -12.25 1.27 0.66
CA HIS A 18 -11.83 2.41 1.50
C HIS A 18 -12.97 3.00 2.34
N ARG A 19 -14.22 2.60 2.09
CA ARG A 19 -15.38 3.15 2.82
C ARG A 19 -15.30 2.77 4.30
N ASP A 20 -15.54 3.76 5.16
CA ASP A 20 -15.49 3.65 6.62
C ASP A 20 -14.10 3.26 7.19
N CYS A 21 -13.07 3.13 6.35
CA CYS A 21 -11.69 3.01 6.78
C CYS A 21 -11.17 4.33 7.38
N THR A 22 -10.26 4.23 8.33
CA THR A 22 -9.57 5.35 8.96
C THR A 22 -8.22 5.58 8.32
N PHE A 23 -8.04 6.74 7.68
CA PHE A 23 -6.78 7.15 7.08
C PHE A 23 -6.16 8.28 7.91
N VAL A 24 -4.88 8.12 8.24
CA VAL A 24 -4.06 9.22 8.75
C VAL A 24 -3.27 9.80 7.59
N VAL A 25 -3.39 11.11 7.36
CA VAL A 25 -2.74 11.82 6.26
C VAL A 25 -1.80 12.87 6.81
N MET A 26 -0.51 12.73 6.56
CA MET A 26 0.52 13.67 6.94
C MET A 26 0.89 14.56 5.75
N LEU A 27 0.77 15.87 5.94
CA LEU A 27 1.18 16.89 4.97
C LEU A 27 2.32 17.74 5.57
N PRO A 28 3.53 17.75 4.97
CA PRO A 28 4.61 18.60 5.46
C PRO A 28 4.26 20.08 5.28
N GLY A 29 4.97 20.94 6.01
CA GLY A 29 4.77 22.40 5.91
C GLY A 29 4.97 22.92 4.48
N ASP A 30 5.94 22.35 3.75
CA ASP A 30 6.17 22.62 2.32
C ASP A 30 4.97 22.24 1.46
N GLY A 31 4.33 21.10 1.76
CA GLY A 31 3.14 20.63 1.06
C GLY A 31 1.92 21.55 1.26
N VAL A 32 1.81 22.21 2.42
CA VAL A 32 0.74 23.18 2.69
C VAL A 32 0.99 24.52 1.99
N GLU A 33 2.26 24.93 1.83
CA GLU A 33 2.64 26.13 1.07
C GLU A 33 2.63 25.93 -0.45
N HIS A 34 2.68 24.67 -0.90
CA HIS A 34 2.77 24.35 -2.31
C HIS A 34 1.50 24.79 -3.08
N PRO A 35 1.62 25.29 -4.33
CA PRO A 35 0.46 25.67 -5.15
C PRO A 35 -0.58 24.55 -5.32
N ASN A 36 -0.14 23.29 -5.30
CA ASN A 36 -1.01 22.11 -5.43
C ASN A 36 -1.84 21.81 -4.17
N PHE A 37 -1.60 22.47 -3.03
CA PHE A 37 -2.33 22.22 -1.79
C PHE A 37 -3.85 22.33 -1.96
N GLY A 38 -4.31 23.25 -2.82
CA GLY A 38 -5.72 23.38 -3.17
C GLY A 38 -6.30 22.09 -3.76
N ASN A 39 -5.59 21.43 -4.68
CA ASN A 39 -6.04 20.18 -5.28
C ASN A 39 -6.01 19.03 -4.28
N ILE A 40 -4.97 18.96 -3.44
CA ILE A 40 -4.88 17.98 -2.35
C ILE A 40 -6.09 18.10 -1.40
N VAL A 41 -6.51 19.33 -1.07
CA VAL A 41 -7.73 19.56 -0.28
C VAL A 41 -8.97 19.02 -0.99
N HIS A 42 -9.11 19.23 -2.30
CA HIS A 42 -10.23 18.65 -3.06
C HIS A 42 -10.23 17.12 -3.02
N ASP A 43 -9.06 16.49 -3.16
CA ASP A 43 -8.91 15.03 -3.08
C ASP A 43 -9.29 14.50 -1.69
N LEU A 44 -8.86 15.16 -0.62
CA LEU A 44 -9.23 14.81 0.76
C LEU A 44 -10.74 14.92 0.98
N VAL A 45 -11.37 15.96 0.45
CA VAL A 45 -12.83 16.12 0.56
C VAL A 45 -13.56 15.05 -0.23
N LEU A 46 -13.06 14.68 -1.41
CA LEU A 46 -13.61 13.56 -2.17
C LEU A 46 -13.54 12.26 -1.35
N LEU A 47 -12.38 11.94 -0.77
CA LEU A 47 -12.24 10.75 0.11
C LEU A 47 -13.24 10.78 1.27
N HIS A 48 -13.37 11.93 1.94
CA HIS A 48 -14.34 12.10 3.01
C HIS A 48 -15.78 11.85 2.55
N SER A 49 -16.16 12.40 1.39
CA SER A 49 -17.49 12.21 0.79
C SER A 49 -17.80 10.76 0.42
N LEU A 50 -16.77 9.96 0.11
CA LEU A 50 -16.88 8.53 -0.18
C LEU A 50 -16.97 7.67 1.09
N GLY A 51 -16.84 8.28 2.27
CA GLY A 51 -17.02 7.65 3.57
C GLY A 51 -15.72 7.38 4.32
N VAL A 52 -14.57 7.82 3.82
CA VAL A 52 -13.27 7.68 4.51
C VAL A 52 -13.26 8.57 5.78
N ARG A 53 -12.82 7.99 6.90
CA ARG A 53 -12.61 8.70 8.17
C ARG A 53 -11.21 9.29 8.17
N LEU A 54 -11.09 10.62 8.18
CA LEU A 54 -9.81 11.31 7.98
C LEU A 54 -9.26 11.92 9.27
N VAL A 55 -7.99 11.61 9.53
CA VAL A 55 -7.15 12.32 10.49
C VAL A 55 -6.02 12.99 9.72
N LEU A 56 -5.99 14.31 9.69
CA LEU A 56 -4.96 15.10 9.04
C LEU A 56 -3.91 15.52 10.06
N VAL A 57 -2.64 15.36 9.71
CA VAL A 57 -1.49 15.83 10.48
C VAL A 57 -0.72 16.80 9.59
N HIS A 58 -0.41 17.99 10.08
CA HIS A 58 0.35 18.95 9.29
C HIS A 58 1.75 19.21 9.89
N GLY A 59 2.72 19.44 9.03
CA GLY A 59 4.03 19.97 9.40
C GLY A 59 4.01 21.48 9.48
N SER A 60 5.13 22.07 9.90
CA SER A 60 5.27 23.54 9.98
C SER A 60 6.72 24.04 9.82
N ARG A 61 7.65 23.19 9.33
CA ARG A 61 9.09 23.50 9.30
C ARG A 61 9.38 24.84 8.56
N PRO A 62 8.93 25.08 7.31
CA PRO A 62 9.20 26.34 6.60
C PRO A 62 8.60 27.58 7.28
N GLN A 63 7.40 27.41 7.84
CA GLN A 63 6.68 28.49 8.52
C GLN A 63 7.42 28.92 9.79
N ILE A 64 7.95 27.95 10.56
CA ILE A 64 8.78 28.21 11.74
C ILE A 64 10.06 28.95 11.34
N GLU A 65 10.75 28.49 10.29
CA GLU A 65 11.98 29.15 9.82
C GLU A 65 11.74 30.61 9.45
N THR A 66 10.62 30.90 8.79
CA THR A 66 10.22 32.27 8.45
C THR A 66 10.03 33.15 9.69
N ARG A 67 9.41 32.61 10.74
CA ARG A 67 9.21 33.32 12.02
C ARG A 67 10.51 33.53 12.78
N LEU A 68 11.40 32.54 12.79
CA LEU A 68 12.73 32.66 13.39
C LEU A 68 13.56 33.74 12.70
N ALA A 69 13.62 33.71 11.37
CA ALA A 69 14.33 34.70 10.57
C ALA A 69 13.79 36.13 10.82
N ALA A 70 12.46 36.29 10.86
CA ALA A 70 11.83 37.59 11.15
C ALA A 70 12.17 38.14 12.54
N ARG A 71 12.49 37.27 13.51
CA ARG A 71 12.92 37.65 14.87
C ARG A 71 14.46 37.65 15.04
N GLY A 72 15.22 37.39 13.99
CA GLY A 72 16.68 37.31 14.04
C GLY A 72 17.22 36.11 14.85
N LEU A 73 16.42 35.06 15.01
CA LEU A 73 16.79 33.83 15.72
C LEU A 73 17.41 32.82 14.73
N THR A 74 18.47 32.14 15.14
CA THR A 74 19.12 31.10 14.33
C THR A 74 18.54 29.74 14.68
N PRO A 75 18.11 28.93 13.70
CA PRO A 75 17.62 27.59 13.97
C PRO A 75 18.76 26.65 14.37
N HIS A 76 18.51 25.82 15.40
CA HIS A 76 19.44 24.80 15.85
C HIS A 76 18.82 23.42 15.71
N TYR A 77 19.60 22.46 15.20
CA TYR A 77 19.18 21.08 15.00
C TYR A 77 20.24 20.12 15.55
N HIS A 78 19.78 19.01 16.13
CA HIS A 78 20.61 17.89 16.55
C HIS A 78 19.90 16.58 16.23
N HIS A 79 20.56 15.69 15.49
CA HIS A 79 19.96 14.46 14.92
C HIS A 79 18.67 14.71 14.11
N GLY A 80 18.67 15.76 13.28
CA GLY A 80 17.49 16.13 12.46
C GLY A 80 16.33 16.77 13.23
N MET A 81 16.38 16.76 14.56
CA MET A 81 15.36 17.35 15.42
C MET A 81 15.75 18.79 15.79
N ARG A 82 14.77 19.71 15.71
CA ARG A 82 14.96 21.09 16.13
C ARG A 82 15.20 21.14 17.64
N ILE A 83 16.14 21.95 18.10
CA ILE A 83 16.23 22.33 19.52
C ILE A 83 15.29 23.51 19.73
N THR A 84 14.31 23.37 20.62
CA THR A 84 13.24 24.36 20.80
C THR A 84 13.33 25.02 22.16
N ASP A 85 14.15 26.07 22.29
CA ASP A 85 14.16 26.91 23.49
C ASP A 85 12.87 27.76 23.61
N ALA A 86 12.75 28.55 24.69
CA ALA A 86 11.55 29.34 24.95
C ALA A 86 11.24 30.36 23.83
N ALA A 87 12.25 31.04 23.28
CA ALA A 87 12.07 32.01 22.21
C ALA A 87 11.68 31.34 20.88
N THR A 88 12.27 30.17 20.60
CA THR A 88 11.93 29.34 19.45
C THR A 88 10.51 28.81 19.58
N LEU A 89 10.08 28.40 20.79
CA LEU A 89 8.73 27.90 21.04
C LEU A 89 7.65 28.94 20.69
N GLU A 90 7.86 30.22 20.98
CA GLU A 90 6.92 31.27 20.57
C GLU A 90 6.75 31.31 19.04
N CYS A 91 7.85 31.23 18.28
CA CYS A 91 7.80 31.14 16.82
C CYS A 91 7.07 29.88 16.34
N VAL A 92 7.26 28.76 17.04
CA VAL A 92 6.55 27.50 16.74
C VAL A 92 5.04 27.67 16.94
N ILE A 93 4.61 28.22 18.08
CA ILE A 93 3.19 28.45 18.38
C ILE A 93 2.55 29.37 17.34
N ASP A 94 3.21 30.48 16.99
CA ASP A 94 2.74 31.42 15.98
C ASP A 94 2.56 30.73 14.61
N ALA A 95 3.57 30.00 14.15
CA ALA A 95 3.58 29.32 12.86
C ALA A 95 2.50 28.23 12.79
N VAL A 96 2.44 27.37 13.81
CA VAL A 96 1.48 26.26 13.87
C VAL A 96 0.05 26.78 13.96
N GLY A 97 -0.20 27.79 14.81
CA GLY A 97 -1.53 28.39 14.97
C GLY A 97 -2.04 29.03 13.68
N GLN A 98 -1.18 29.80 13.00
CA GLN A 98 -1.52 30.40 11.70
C GLN A 98 -1.84 29.33 10.65
N LEU A 99 -1.00 28.29 10.56
CA LEU A 99 -1.15 27.25 9.55
C LEU A 99 -2.42 26.43 9.77
N ARG A 100 -2.73 26.08 11.03
CA ARG A 100 -3.97 25.42 11.39
C ARG A 100 -5.20 26.21 10.92
N ILE A 101 -5.24 27.51 11.22
CA ILE A 101 -6.34 28.39 10.79
C ILE A 101 -6.45 28.43 9.26
N ALA A 102 -5.31 28.49 8.55
CA ALA A 102 -5.29 28.48 7.09
C ALA A 102 -5.84 27.17 6.50
N ILE A 103 -5.47 26.02 7.08
CA ILE A 103 -5.99 24.70 6.67
C ILE A 103 -7.50 24.61 6.92
N GLU A 104 -7.96 25.01 8.11
CA GLU A 104 -9.39 25.04 8.45
C GLU A 104 -10.18 25.94 7.47
N ALA A 105 -9.64 27.11 7.12
CA ALA A 105 -10.24 28.01 6.14
C ALA A 105 -10.34 27.37 4.74
N ARG A 106 -9.30 26.65 4.29
CA ARG A 106 -9.31 25.94 3.00
C ARG A 106 -10.32 24.81 2.97
N LEU A 107 -10.43 24.03 4.05
CA LEU A 107 -11.42 22.97 4.20
C LEU A 107 -12.86 23.51 4.34
N SER A 108 -13.03 24.79 4.66
CA SER A 108 -14.35 25.42 4.77
C SER A 108 -14.88 26.00 3.45
N MET A 109 -14.10 25.96 2.36
CA MET A 109 -14.50 26.57 1.10
C MET A 109 -15.62 25.77 0.42
N ASP A 110 -16.84 26.29 0.46
CA ASP A 110 -18.01 25.74 -0.25
C ASP A 110 -18.23 26.54 -1.56
N MET A 111 -17.49 26.21 -2.61
CA MET A 111 -17.68 26.83 -3.93
C MET A 111 -18.64 26.01 -4.81
N ALA A 112 -19.55 26.71 -5.50
CA ALA A 112 -20.37 26.10 -6.54
C ALA A 112 -19.47 25.45 -7.61
N SER A 113 -19.83 24.25 -8.09
CA SER A 113 -19.06 23.42 -9.03
C SER A 113 -17.74 22.80 -8.53
N SER A 114 -17.44 22.88 -7.23
CA SER A 114 -16.39 22.08 -6.59
C SER A 114 -16.97 20.74 -6.09
N PRO A 115 -16.17 19.65 -6.02
CA PRO A 115 -16.50 18.45 -5.25
C PRO A 115 -16.95 18.74 -3.79
N MET A 116 -16.59 19.91 -3.26
CA MET A 116 -16.94 20.36 -1.91
C MET A 116 -18.38 20.88 -1.80
N GLN A 117 -19.12 21.06 -2.90
CA GLN A 117 -20.43 21.71 -2.90
C GLN A 117 -21.43 20.97 -1.99
N GLY A 118 -21.88 21.64 -0.92
CA GLY A 118 -22.85 21.10 0.03
C GLY A 118 -22.29 20.10 1.05
N SER A 119 -20.97 19.88 1.08
CA SER A 119 -20.30 18.91 1.97
C SER A 119 -20.34 19.30 3.46
N ARG A 120 -20.57 20.58 3.80
CA ARG A 120 -20.61 21.12 5.19
C ARG A 120 -19.60 20.45 6.11
N LEU A 121 -18.34 20.48 5.69
CA LEU A 121 -17.25 19.81 6.39
C LEU A 121 -17.10 20.33 7.80
N ARG A 122 -16.91 19.41 8.74
CA ARG A 122 -16.57 19.73 10.12
C ARG A 122 -15.12 19.34 10.34
N VAL A 123 -14.30 20.32 10.71
CA VAL A 123 -12.91 20.10 11.12
C VAL A 123 -12.85 20.26 12.62
N ALA A 124 -12.27 19.27 13.30
CA ALA A 124 -12.12 19.26 14.75
C ALA A 124 -10.64 19.07 15.11
N GLY A 125 -10.16 19.85 16.07
CA GLY A 125 -8.82 19.71 16.65
C GLY A 125 -8.85 20.03 18.13
N GLY A 126 -7.73 19.91 18.82
CA GLY A 126 -7.66 20.19 20.25
C GLY A 126 -6.47 19.52 20.93
N ASN A 127 -6.59 19.31 22.25
CA ASN A 127 -5.59 18.65 23.09
C ASN A 127 -5.63 17.12 22.96
N LEU A 128 -5.62 16.63 21.72
CA LEU A 128 -5.72 15.21 21.38
C LEU A 128 -4.36 14.48 21.47
N VAL A 129 -3.26 15.22 21.57
CA VAL A 129 -1.89 14.70 21.63
C VAL A 129 -1.26 15.06 22.98
N THR A 130 -0.93 14.03 23.77
CA THR A 130 -0.13 14.18 24.99
C THR A 130 1.34 13.97 24.64
N ALA A 131 2.20 14.90 25.00
CA ALA A 131 3.64 14.84 24.75
C ALA A 131 4.45 14.65 26.03
N ARG A 132 5.72 14.28 25.84
CA ARG A 132 6.77 14.34 26.87
C ARG A 132 8.05 14.93 26.26
N PRO A 133 8.92 15.58 27.05
CA PRO A 133 10.19 16.09 26.54
C PRO A 133 11.08 14.94 26.08
N ILE A 134 11.89 15.20 25.05
CA ILE A 134 13.06 14.36 24.73
C ILE A 134 14.07 14.46 25.88
N GLY A 135 14.21 15.65 26.46
CA GLY A 135 15.15 15.94 27.55
C GLY A 135 16.57 16.15 27.02
N VAL A 136 17.56 15.61 27.73
CA VAL A 136 18.98 15.74 27.35
C VAL A 136 19.44 14.44 26.70
N LEU A 137 19.85 14.53 25.43
CA LEU A 137 20.40 13.41 24.67
C LEU A 137 21.82 13.76 24.24
N GLU A 138 22.78 12.89 24.56
CA GLU A 138 24.21 13.08 24.23
C GLU A 138 24.79 14.43 24.72
N GLY A 139 24.26 14.95 25.83
CA GLY A 139 24.68 16.22 26.42
C GLY A 139 24.03 17.46 25.80
N VAL A 140 23.14 17.30 24.82
CA VAL A 140 22.36 18.39 24.21
C VAL A 140 20.96 18.42 24.82
N ASP A 141 20.57 19.57 25.39
CA ASP A 141 19.21 19.79 25.91
C ASP A 141 18.26 20.20 24.77
N TYR A 142 17.19 19.44 24.61
CA TYR A 142 16.17 19.67 23.59
C TYR A 142 15.07 20.64 24.03
N HIS A 143 15.07 21.04 25.30
CA HIS A 143 14.12 22.00 25.87
C HIS A 143 12.66 21.61 25.60
N HIS A 144 11.94 22.40 24.78
CA HIS A 144 10.55 22.15 24.40
C HIS A 144 10.38 21.25 23.19
N THR A 145 11.42 20.58 22.71
CA THR A 145 11.25 19.50 21.73
C THR A 145 10.85 18.23 22.45
N GLY A 146 9.75 17.64 21.99
CA GLY A 146 9.15 16.47 22.60
C GLY A 146 8.88 15.35 21.61
N GLU A 147 8.35 14.27 22.16
CA GLU A 147 7.85 13.11 21.43
C GLU A 147 6.43 12.78 21.92
N VAL A 148 5.65 12.09 21.07
CA VAL A 148 4.29 11.72 21.42
C VAL A 148 4.30 10.65 22.51
N ARG A 149 3.69 10.96 23.65
CA ARG A 149 3.48 9.99 24.72
C ARG A 149 2.22 9.17 24.50
N ARG A 150 1.14 9.81 24.03
CA ARG A 150 -0.17 9.18 23.84
C ARG A 150 -1.07 10.04 22.96
N VAL A 151 -1.85 9.40 22.09
CA VAL A 151 -2.96 10.02 21.37
C VAL A 151 -4.30 9.69 22.04
N ASP A 152 -5.23 10.65 22.14
CA ASP A 152 -6.60 10.42 22.66
C ASP A 152 -7.46 9.66 21.64
N ARG A 153 -7.20 8.36 21.52
CA ARG A 153 -7.95 7.45 20.65
C ARG A 153 -9.47 7.56 20.81
N LYS A 154 -9.96 7.67 22.05
CA LYS A 154 -11.42 7.72 22.33
C LYS A 154 -12.03 9.05 21.90
N GLY A 155 -11.33 10.16 22.14
CA GLY A 155 -11.74 11.48 21.64
C GLY A 155 -11.79 11.52 20.12
N ILE A 156 -10.70 11.09 19.47
CA ILE A 156 -10.60 11.07 18.01
C ILE A 156 -11.69 10.19 17.39
N ASN A 157 -11.89 8.97 17.87
CA ASN A 157 -12.90 8.08 17.29
C ASN A 157 -14.32 8.65 17.38
N ARG A 158 -14.69 9.34 18.47
CA ARG A 158 -15.99 10.02 18.56
C ARG A 158 -16.15 11.10 17.50
N LEU A 159 -15.11 11.91 17.26
CA LEU A 159 -15.13 12.93 16.22
C LEU A 159 -15.26 12.31 14.81
N LEU A 160 -14.54 11.22 14.56
CA LEU A 160 -14.63 10.48 13.30
C LEU A 160 -16.01 9.82 13.10
N ASP A 161 -16.63 9.29 14.16
CA ASP A 161 -17.99 8.73 14.15
C ASP A 161 -19.04 9.80 13.80
N GLU A 162 -18.81 11.04 14.24
CA GLU A 162 -19.61 12.21 13.86
C GLU A 162 -19.29 12.75 12.45
N ARG A 163 -18.48 12.03 11.66
CA ARG A 163 -18.02 12.44 10.33
C ARG A 163 -17.28 13.78 10.33
N SER A 164 -16.54 14.08 11.39
CA SER A 164 -15.59 15.20 11.38
C SER A 164 -14.23 14.74 10.84
N ILE A 165 -13.55 15.65 10.15
CA ILE A 165 -12.12 15.53 9.84
C ILE A 165 -11.35 15.97 11.08
N VAL A 166 -10.47 15.11 11.60
CA VAL A 166 -9.66 15.45 12.78
C VAL A 166 -8.35 16.06 12.33
N LEU A 167 -8.03 17.27 12.77
CA LEU A 167 -6.79 17.97 12.46
C LEU A 167 -5.86 17.96 13.69
N LEU A 168 -4.70 17.32 13.54
CA LEU A 168 -3.64 17.27 14.53
C LEU A 168 -2.49 18.19 14.11
N SER A 169 -2.14 19.11 15.00
CA SER A 169 -0.99 19.98 14.84
C SER A 169 0.27 19.33 15.42
N PRO A 170 1.48 19.74 14.99
CA PRO A 170 2.75 19.21 15.51
C PRO A 170 3.10 19.83 16.88
N LEU A 171 2.11 19.87 17.77
CA LEU A 171 2.19 20.34 19.14
C LEU A 171 1.56 19.29 20.06
N GLY A 172 2.18 19.05 21.20
CA GLY A 172 1.61 18.23 22.24
C GLY A 172 1.76 18.87 23.61
N TYR A 173 0.95 18.37 24.55
CA TYR A 173 0.83 18.95 25.88
C TYR A 173 1.20 17.95 26.96
N SER A 174 1.91 18.39 28.00
CA SER A 174 2.08 17.58 29.20
C SER A 174 0.87 17.69 30.13
N PRO A 175 0.71 16.76 31.09
CA PRO A 175 -0.27 16.91 32.17
C PRO A 175 -0.04 18.15 33.05
N THR A 176 1.16 18.73 33.05
CA THR A 176 1.52 19.97 33.75
C THR A 176 1.19 21.23 32.96
N GLY A 177 0.74 21.12 31.72
CA GLY A 177 0.35 22.25 30.86
C GLY A 177 1.49 22.83 30.02
N GLU A 178 2.64 22.17 29.95
CA GLU A 178 3.75 22.57 29.08
C GLU A 178 3.47 22.17 27.63
N ILE A 179 3.97 22.97 26.70
CA ILE A 179 3.82 22.78 25.26
C ILE A 179 5.14 22.24 24.70
N PHE A 180 5.04 21.23 23.86
CA PHE A 180 6.17 20.64 23.15
C PHE A 180 5.98 20.74 21.64
N ASN A 181 7.06 21.10 20.95
CA ASN A 181 7.22 21.01 19.51
C ASN A 181 7.50 19.54 19.14
N LEU A 182 6.68 18.98 18.26
CA LEU A 182 6.75 17.58 17.85
C LEU A 182 7.12 17.45 16.37
N ALA A 183 7.79 16.37 16.00
CA ALA A 183 7.90 16.00 14.60
C ALA A 183 6.51 15.60 14.06
N CYS A 184 6.11 16.11 12.90
CA CYS A 184 4.84 15.75 12.29
C CYS A 184 4.80 14.26 11.88
N GLU A 185 5.96 13.70 11.54
CA GLU A 185 6.14 12.28 11.26
C GLU A 185 5.79 11.44 12.50
N ASP A 186 6.32 11.79 13.68
CA ASP A 186 6.01 11.13 14.95
C ASP A 186 4.52 11.23 15.29
N VAL A 187 3.92 12.43 15.15
CA VAL A 187 2.47 12.62 15.36
C VAL A 187 1.64 11.73 14.43
N ALA A 188 1.98 11.66 13.15
CA ALA A 188 1.25 10.87 12.16
C ALA A 188 1.40 9.36 12.39
N THR A 189 2.64 8.89 12.57
CA THR A 189 2.95 7.49 12.87
C THR A 189 2.24 7.04 14.14
N ARG A 190 2.36 7.82 15.23
CA ARG A 190 1.74 7.45 16.50
C ARG A 190 0.22 7.51 16.46
N ALA A 191 -0.36 8.50 15.77
CA ALA A 191 -1.80 8.55 15.56
C ALA A 191 -2.29 7.34 14.77
N ALA A 192 -1.61 6.95 13.70
CA ALA A 192 -1.99 5.79 12.89
C ALA A 192 -1.95 4.49 13.69
N ILE A 193 -0.89 4.29 14.47
CA ILE A 193 -0.73 3.12 15.35
C ILE A 193 -1.81 3.10 16.45
N ASP A 194 -1.95 4.19 17.22
CA ASP A 194 -2.87 4.22 18.37
C ASP A 194 -4.34 4.07 17.95
N LEU A 195 -4.70 4.60 16.77
CA LEU A 195 -6.05 4.49 16.21
C LEU A 195 -6.32 3.11 15.58
N GLY A 196 -5.27 2.37 15.22
CA GLY A 196 -5.39 1.19 14.36
C GLY A 196 -5.88 1.58 12.97
N ALA A 197 -5.29 2.62 12.40
CA ALA A 197 -5.65 3.13 11.08
C ALA A 197 -5.41 2.08 10.00
N ASP A 198 -6.30 2.03 9.01
CA ASP A 198 -6.17 1.15 7.84
C ASP A 198 -5.00 1.59 6.96
N LYS A 199 -4.79 2.91 6.86
CA LYS A 199 -3.71 3.50 6.06
C LYS A 199 -3.06 4.71 6.73
N LEU A 200 -1.74 4.81 6.57
CA LEU A 200 -0.97 6.03 6.76
C LEU A 200 -0.55 6.57 5.39
N LEU A 201 -0.81 7.85 5.12
CA LEU A 201 -0.47 8.53 3.87
C LEU A 201 0.51 9.66 4.21
N LEU A 202 1.74 9.58 3.71
CA LEU A 202 2.82 10.52 3.96
C LEU A 202 3.13 11.30 2.69
N PHE A 203 2.97 12.63 2.72
CA PHE A 203 3.30 13.46 1.57
C PHE A 203 4.77 13.89 1.58
N GLY A 204 5.44 13.77 0.43
CA GLY A 204 6.80 14.23 0.19
C GLY A 204 6.90 15.06 -1.09
N ALA A 205 8.08 15.64 -1.35
CA ALA A 205 8.31 16.41 -2.58
C ALA A 205 8.31 15.50 -3.81
N ASP A 206 8.97 14.35 -3.69
CA ASP A 206 9.15 13.38 -4.76
C ASP A 206 7.94 12.45 -4.91
N PRO A 207 7.76 11.79 -6.08
CA PRO A 207 6.70 10.79 -6.30
C PRO A 207 6.62 9.69 -5.24
N GLY A 208 7.78 9.33 -4.68
CA GLY A 208 7.96 8.34 -3.63
C GLY A 208 9.46 8.12 -3.41
N LEU A 209 9.83 6.91 -3.01
CA LEU A 209 11.23 6.52 -2.86
C LEU A 209 11.87 6.27 -4.23
N ILE A 210 12.94 7.02 -4.52
CA ILE A 210 13.74 6.82 -5.72
C ILE A 210 14.96 5.96 -5.41
N ASP A 211 15.16 4.89 -6.20
CA ASP A 211 16.31 4.00 -6.12
C ASP A 211 17.58 4.62 -6.75
N GLU A 212 18.67 3.88 -6.70
CA GLU A 212 19.99 4.27 -7.20
C GLU A 212 20.01 4.49 -8.72
N ASN A 213 19.08 3.85 -9.43
CA ASN A 213 18.94 3.91 -10.89
C ASN A 213 17.96 5.01 -11.32
N GLY A 214 17.46 5.84 -10.39
CA GLY A 214 16.48 6.87 -10.67
C GLY A 214 15.06 6.31 -10.90
N ARG A 215 14.78 5.09 -10.47
CA ARG A 215 13.46 4.45 -10.60
C ARG A 215 12.68 4.53 -9.31
N LEU A 216 11.37 4.72 -9.44
CA LEU A 216 10.45 4.68 -8.31
C LEU A 216 10.34 3.26 -7.76
N VAL A 217 10.64 3.10 -6.47
CA VAL A 217 10.39 1.87 -5.74
C VAL A 217 8.91 1.82 -5.40
N ARG A 218 8.16 0.94 -6.05
CA ARG A 218 6.70 0.87 -5.90
C ARG A 218 6.24 0.28 -4.58
N GLU A 219 6.95 -0.74 -4.08
CA GLU A 219 6.56 -1.48 -2.90
C GLU A 219 7.78 -1.92 -2.10
N LEU A 220 7.66 -1.87 -0.78
CA LEU A 220 8.65 -2.35 0.19
C LEU A 220 7.96 -3.03 1.36
N ARG A 221 8.63 -4.06 1.88
CA ARG A 221 8.35 -4.56 3.23
C ARG A 221 9.13 -3.75 4.27
N PRO A 222 8.63 -3.57 5.51
CA PRO A 222 9.35 -2.88 6.57
C PRO A 222 10.76 -3.41 6.85
N GLN A 223 11.03 -4.69 6.56
CA GLN A 223 12.34 -5.32 6.73
C GLN A 223 13.35 -4.91 5.65
N GLN A 224 12.89 -4.40 4.50
CA GLN A 224 13.75 -3.92 3.40
C GLN A 224 14.16 -2.45 3.60
N VAL A 225 13.42 -1.70 4.40
CA VAL A 225 13.64 -0.27 4.66
C VAL A 225 15.02 0.07 5.22
N PRO A 226 15.60 -0.67 6.19
CA PRO A 226 16.90 -0.30 6.78
C PRO A 226 18.04 -0.14 5.76
N ALA A 227 18.06 -0.93 4.68
CA ALA A 227 19.06 -0.81 3.62
C ALA A 227 18.93 0.50 2.85
N HIS A 228 17.69 0.96 2.62
CA HIS A 228 17.43 2.24 1.97
C HIS A 228 17.75 3.42 2.89
N LEU A 229 17.48 3.32 4.19
CA LEU A 229 17.81 4.37 5.17
C LEU A 229 19.32 4.64 5.24
N GLN A 230 20.14 3.58 5.22
CA GLN A 230 21.61 3.73 5.21
C GLN A 230 22.10 4.53 4.00
N ARG A 231 21.46 4.36 2.85
CA ARG A 231 21.78 5.10 1.62
C ARG A 231 21.30 6.55 1.68
N LEU A 232 20.09 6.78 2.20
CA LEU A 232 19.47 8.11 2.23
C LEU A 232 20.09 9.02 3.30
N GLY A 233 20.63 8.47 4.37
CA GLY A 233 21.18 9.25 5.49
C GLY A 233 20.12 10.17 6.10
N SER A 234 20.48 11.42 6.36
CA SER A 234 19.59 12.44 6.94
C SER A 234 18.67 13.14 5.90
N ASN A 235 18.36 12.48 4.79
CA ASN A 235 17.42 12.99 3.80
C ASN A 235 15.98 12.85 4.33
N TYR A 236 15.12 13.84 4.06
CA TYR A 236 13.72 13.82 4.42
C TYR A 236 12.95 12.61 3.85
N GLN A 237 13.32 12.12 2.65
CA GLN A 237 12.78 10.85 2.13
C GLN A 237 13.06 9.67 3.07
N GLY A 238 14.20 9.67 3.75
CA GLY A 238 14.55 8.67 4.76
C GLY A 238 13.66 8.78 5.99
N GLU A 239 13.38 10.00 6.47
CA GLU A 239 12.45 10.24 7.57
C GLU A 239 11.03 9.71 7.25
N LEU A 240 10.51 9.99 6.04
CA LEU A 240 9.21 9.48 5.60
C LEU A 240 9.20 7.95 5.48
N LEU A 241 10.29 7.36 4.95
CA LEU A 241 10.39 5.92 4.79
C LEU A 241 10.47 5.19 6.14
N ASP A 242 11.19 5.74 7.11
CA ASP A 242 11.25 5.16 8.45
C ASP A 242 9.91 5.27 9.17
N ALA A 243 9.23 6.42 9.07
CA ALA A 243 7.88 6.63 9.60
C ALA A 243 6.86 5.63 9.02
N ALA A 244 6.89 5.41 7.70
CA ALA A 244 6.05 4.40 7.04
C ALA A 244 6.33 2.98 7.54
N ALA A 245 7.61 2.64 7.70
CA ALA A 245 8.02 1.32 8.19
C ALA A 245 7.63 1.11 9.66
N GLU A 246 7.80 2.13 10.49
CA GLU A 246 7.42 2.12 11.90
C GLU A 246 5.91 1.94 12.07
N ALA A 247 5.09 2.69 11.33
CA ALA A 247 3.64 2.54 11.34
C ALA A 247 3.23 1.09 10.99
N CYS A 248 3.82 0.51 9.95
CA CYS A 248 3.55 -0.87 9.56
C CYS A 248 4.03 -1.90 10.59
N ARG A 249 5.17 -1.67 11.25
CA ARG A 249 5.61 -2.49 12.41
C ARG A 249 4.66 -2.37 13.60
N GLY A 250 4.05 -1.20 13.77
CA GLY A 250 3.05 -0.92 14.81
C GLY A 250 1.65 -1.45 14.51
N GLY A 251 1.43 -2.12 13.37
CA GLY A 251 0.17 -2.79 13.03
C GLY A 251 -0.72 -2.03 12.05
N VAL A 252 -0.27 -0.89 11.50
CA VAL A 252 -0.94 -0.26 10.35
C VAL A 252 -0.75 -1.16 9.14
N ALA A 253 -1.83 -1.51 8.43
CA ALA A 253 -1.75 -2.48 7.35
C ALA A 253 -0.88 -1.98 6.17
N ARG A 254 -1.03 -0.69 5.82
CA ARG A 254 -0.39 -0.08 4.66
C ARG A 254 0.01 1.37 4.95
N SER A 255 1.24 1.72 4.62
CA SER A 255 1.72 3.10 4.63
C SER A 255 2.14 3.49 3.22
N HIS A 256 1.70 4.64 2.73
CA HIS A 256 2.03 5.12 1.39
C HIS A 256 2.79 6.43 1.48
N ILE A 257 3.79 6.60 0.61
CA ILE A 257 4.53 7.84 0.40
C ILE A 257 4.14 8.36 -0.98
N VAL A 258 3.59 9.58 -1.02
CA VAL A 258 3.04 10.20 -2.23
C VAL A 258 3.55 11.63 -2.41
N SER A 259 3.60 12.12 -3.64
CA SER A 259 4.04 13.50 -3.89
C SER A 259 2.96 14.53 -3.56
N TYR A 260 3.33 15.64 -2.91
CA TYR A 260 2.47 16.83 -2.85
C TYR A 260 2.62 17.72 -4.08
N ALA A 261 3.65 17.50 -4.92
CA ALA A 261 3.93 18.32 -6.09
C ALA A 261 3.12 17.88 -7.32
N GLU A 262 2.74 16.60 -7.39
CA GLU A 262 1.96 16.02 -8.48
C GLU A 262 0.44 16.13 -8.20
N ASP A 263 -0.29 16.68 -9.18
CA ASP A 263 -1.75 16.83 -9.11
C ASP A 263 -2.43 15.46 -9.25
N GLY A 264 -3.35 15.15 -8.32
CA GLY A 264 -4.04 13.86 -8.28
C GLY A 264 -3.19 12.66 -7.81
N ALA A 265 -1.99 12.89 -7.26
CA ALA A 265 -1.13 11.81 -6.76
C ALA A 265 -1.83 10.94 -5.71
N LEU A 266 -2.61 11.55 -4.81
CA LEU A 266 -3.36 10.86 -3.77
C LEU A 266 -4.42 9.91 -4.36
N LEU A 267 -5.21 10.39 -5.30
CA LEU A 267 -6.25 9.57 -5.92
C LEU A 267 -5.65 8.48 -6.83
N THR A 268 -4.56 8.79 -7.52
CA THR A 268 -3.82 7.82 -8.33
C THR A 268 -3.31 6.68 -7.46
N GLU A 269 -2.72 6.99 -6.31
CA GLU A 269 -2.26 5.98 -5.35
C GLU A 269 -3.39 5.09 -4.80
N LEU A 270 -4.57 5.67 -4.54
CA LEU A 270 -5.65 4.96 -3.86
C LEU A 270 -6.62 4.21 -4.77
N PHE A 271 -6.78 4.66 -6.03
CA PHE A 271 -7.82 4.18 -6.94
C PHE A 271 -7.27 3.57 -8.24
N THR A 272 -5.96 3.37 -8.32
CA THR A 272 -5.32 2.65 -9.44
C THR A 272 -4.54 1.44 -8.95
N ARG A 273 -4.32 0.48 -9.85
CA ARG A 273 -3.63 -0.78 -9.55
C ARG A 273 -2.13 -0.60 -9.30
N ASP A 274 -1.51 0.30 -10.07
CA ASP A 274 -0.06 0.51 -10.05
C ASP A 274 0.37 1.59 -9.07
N GLY A 275 -0.58 2.43 -8.63
CA GLY A 275 -0.32 3.57 -7.76
C GLY A 275 0.55 4.65 -8.41
N GLY A 276 0.76 5.73 -7.67
CA GLY A 276 1.62 6.86 -8.05
C GLY A 276 2.92 6.90 -7.26
N GLY A 277 2.96 6.29 -6.07
CA GLY A 277 4.05 6.46 -5.12
C GLY A 277 4.69 5.16 -4.65
N THR A 278 5.16 5.18 -3.41
CA THR A 278 5.79 4.04 -2.74
C THR A 278 4.93 3.55 -1.61
N LEU A 279 4.64 2.27 -1.63
CA LEU A 279 3.88 1.57 -0.60
C LEU A 279 4.83 0.78 0.31
N VAL A 280 4.58 0.86 1.61
CA VAL A 280 5.20 0.03 2.64
C VAL A 280 4.12 -0.83 3.30
N ALA A 281 4.25 -2.16 3.25
CA ALA A 281 3.27 -3.09 3.81
C ALA A 281 3.93 -4.36 4.40
N GLN A 282 3.33 -4.93 5.46
CA GLN A 282 3.85 -6.15 6.12
C GLN A 282 3.76 -7.38 5.20
N GLU A 283 2.60 -7.56 4.58
CA GLU A 283 2.36 -8.61 3.60
C GLU A 283 2.71 -8.08 2.21
N GLN A 284 3.34 -8.91 1.37
CA GLN A 284 3.42 -8.59 -0.06
C GLN A 284 1.99 -8.48 -0.58
N PHE A 285 1.74 -7.53 -1.49
CA PHE A 285 0.41 -7.26 -2.08
C PHE A 285 -0.28 -8.46 -2.75
N GLU A 286 0.41 -9.59 -2.82
CA GLU A 286 0.03 -10.77 -3.55
C GLU A 286 0.03 -11.95 -2.59
N ILE A 287 -1.14 -12.56 -2.45
CA ILE A 287 -1.34 -13.70 -1.58
C ILE A 287 -1.42 -14.93 -2.47
N VAL A 288 -0.54 -15.89 -2.22
CA VAL A 288 -0.63 -17.20 -2.86
C VAL A 288 -1.37 -18.17 -1.95
N ARG A 289 -2.56 -18.58 -2.37
CA ARG A 289 -3.46 -19.44 -1.60
C ARG A 289 -4.13 -20.50 -2.47
N GLU A 290 -4.81 -21.45 -1.84
CA GLU A 290 -5.73 -22.33 -2.55
C GLU A 290 -6.96 -21.54 -3.00
N ALA A 291 -7.53 -21.92 -4.14
CA ALA A 291 -8.71 -21.27 -4.67
C ALA A 291 -9.97 -21.69 -3.89
N ALA A 292 -10.89 -20.75 -3.71
CA ALA A 292 -12.21 -20.95 -3.14
C ALA A 292 -13.28 -20.76 -4.23
N ILE A 293 -14.51 -21.19 -3.95
CA ILE A 293 -15.64 -21.11 -4.90
C ILE A 293 -15.86 -19.68 -5.39
N GLU A 294 -15.61 -18.68 -4.54
CA GLU A 294 -15.70 -17.25 -4.88
C GLU A 294 -14.74 -16.82 -6.00
N ASP A 295 -13.61 -17.52 -6.17
CA ASP A 295 -12.56 -17.19 -7.15
C ASP A 295 -12.91 -17.64 -8.57
N VAL A 296 -13.94 -18.47 -8.76
CA VAL A 296 -14.30 -19.03 -10.07
C VAL A 296 -14.52 -17.93 -11.11
N GLY A 297 -15.11 -16.80 -10.71
CA GLY A 297 -15.28 -15.64 -11.57
C GLY A 297 -13.94 -15.08 -12.06
N GLY A 298 -13.02 -14.80 -11.13
CA GLY A 298 -11.69 -14.28 -11.46
C GLY A 298 -10.81 -15.27 -12.24
N LEU A 299 -10.93 -16.56 -11.95
CA LEU A 299 -10.28 -17.62 -12.73
C LEU A 299 -10.77 -17.62 -14.18
N LEU A 300 -12.08 -17.54 -14.41
CA LEU A 300 -12.65 -17.47 -15.76
C LEU A 300 -12.14 -16.24 -16.53
N ASP A 301 -12.12 -15.07 -15.89
CA ASP A 301 -11.61 -13.84 -16.49
C ASP A 301 -10.12 -13.96 -16.88
N LEU A 302 -9.32 -14.66 -16.07
CA LEU A 302 -7.91 -14.91 -16.32
C LEU A 302 -7.67 -15.92 -17.46
N ILE A 303 -8.41 -17.03 -17.49
CA ILE A 303 -8.09 -18.17 -18.38
C ILE A 303 -8.81 -18.11 -19.73
N SER A 304 -10.01 -17.52 -19.81
CA SER A 304 -10.83 -17.54 -21.05
C SER A 304 -10.08 -16.99 -22.28
N PRO A 305 -9.33 -15.87 -22.19
CA PRO A 305 -8.57 -15.37 -23.34
C PRO A 305 -7.50 -16.35 -23.83
N LEU A 306 -6.91 -17.14 -22.92
CA LEU A 306 -5.88 -18.13 -23.25
C LEU A 306 -6.50 -19.41 -23.85
N GLU A 307 -7.72 -19.76 -23.46
CA GLU A 307 -8.50 -20.85 -24.04
C GLU A 307 -8.92 -20.52 -25.48
N GLU A 308 -9.40 -19.30 -25.73
CA GLU A 308 -9.76 -18.80 -27.07
C GLU A 308 -8.57 -18.80 -28.03
N GLN A 309 -7.37 -18.53 -27.51
CA GLN A 309 -6.11 -18.60 -28.27
C GLN A 309 -5.57 -20.04 -28.45
N GLY A 310 -6.24 -21.05 -27.88
CA GLY A 310 -5.82 -22.46 -27.91
C GLY A 310 -4.60 -22.79 -27.04
N ILE A 311 -4.14 -21.84 -26.22
CA ILE A 311 -3.00 -22.01 -25.31
C ILE A 311 -3.42 -22.94 -24.16
N LEU A 312 -4.58 -22.69 -23.56
CA LEU A 312 -5.16 -23.53 -22.52
C LEU A 312 -6.28 -24.43 -23.04
N VAL A 313 -6.56 -25.51 -22.31
CA VAL A 313 -7.74 -26.37 -22.54
C VAL A 313 -8.96 -25.64 -21.99
N ARG A 314 -10.04 -25.60 -22.78
CA ARG A 314 -11.31 -24.99 -22.38
C ARG A 314 -11.91 -25.63 -21.14
N ARG A 315 -12.34 -24.83 -20.17
CA ARG A 315 -13.05 -25.26 -18.95
C ARG A 315 -14.35 -24.50 -18.80
N SER A 316 -15.43 -25.20 -18.48
CA SER A 316 -16.69 -24.54 -18.15
C SER A 316 -16.71 -24.09 -16.69
N ARG A 317 -17.61 -23.17 -16.36
CA ARG A 317 -17.81 -22.72 -14.96
C ARG A 317 -18.09 -23.91 -14.04
N GLU A 318 -18.94 -24.83 -14.45
CA GLU A 318 -19.35 -25.99 -13.65
C GLU A 318 -18.16 -26.93 -13.36
N VAL A 319 -17.22 -27.04 -14.32
CA VAL A 319 -15.98 -27.80 -14.13
C VAL A 319 -15.08 -27.12 -13.09
N LEU A 320 -14.92 -25.80 -13.19
CA LEU A 320 -14.11 -25.04 -12.23
C LEU A 320 -14.71 -25.09 -10.82
N GLU A 321 -16.03 -24.93 -10.67
CA GLU A 321 -16.70 -25.03 -9.37
C GLU A 321 -16.48 -26.40 -8.71
N ARG A 322 -16.54 -27.48 -9.50
CA ARG A 322 -16.31 -28.85 -8.99
C ARG A 322 -14.85 -29.12 -8.64
N GLU A 323 -13.92 -28.54 -9.38
CA GLU A 323 -12.48 -28.84 -9.28
C GLU A 323 -11.69 -27.73 -8.58
N ILE A 324 -12.37 -26.78 -7.92
CA ILE A 324 -11.75 -25.56 -7.41
C ILE A 324 -10.61 -25.83 -6.43
N GLU A 325 -10.71 -26.88 -5.62
CA GLU A 325 -9.71 -27.31 -4.65
C GLU A 325 -8.37 -27.72 -5.29
N GLN A 326 -8.39 -28.06 -6.59
CA GLN A 326 -7.18 -28.39 -7.34
C GLN A 326 -6.35 -27.13 -7.67
N PHE A 327 -6.99 -25.96 -7.68
CA PHE A 327 -6.37 -24.70 -8.08
C PHE A 327 -5.66 -24.00 -6.91
N SER A 328 -4.48 -23.47 -7.20
CA SER A 328 -3.83 -22.42 -6.43
C SER A 328 -3.89 -21.12 -7.23
N VAL A 329 -4.09 -20.02 -6.53
CA VAL A 329 -4.22 -18.68 -7.11
C VAL A 329 -3.24 -17.71 -6.46
N VAL A 330 -2.83 -16.73 -7.25
CA VAL A 330 -2.21 -15.50 -6.75
C VAL A 330 -3.30 -14.43 -6.80
N GLU A 331 -3.68 -13.94 -5.63
CA GLU A 331 -4.66 -12.88 -5.47
C GLU A 331 -3.97 -11.56 -5.17
N ARG A 332 -4.39 -10.49 -5.84
CA ARG A 332 -4.02 -9.12 -5.52
C ARG A 332 -5.27 -8.26 -5.39
N GLU A 333 -5.54 -7.79 -4.17
CA GLU A 333 -6.68 -6.92 -3.84
C GLU A 333 -8.03 -7.45 -4.38
N GLY A 334 -8.32 -8.74 -4.14
CA GLY A 334 -9.56 -9.39 -4.61
C GLY A 334 -9.55 -9.81 -6.09
N MET A 335 -8.51 -9.49 -6.86
CA MET A 335 -8.36 -9.93 -8.24
C MET A 335 -7.42 -11.13 -8.35
N ILE A 336 -7.87 -12.18 -9.05
CA ILE A 336 -7.02 -13.33 -9.40
C ILE A 336 -6.11 -12.93 -10.57
N ILE A 337 -4.81 -12.82 -10.31
CA ILE A 337 -3.81 -12.39 -11.30
C ILE A 337 -2.97 -13.53 -11.85
N ALA A 338 -2.94 -14.67 -11.16
CA ALA A 338 -2.34 -15.89 -11.67
C ALA A 338 -3.00 -17.13 -11.07
N CYS A 339 -2.94 -18.26 -11.78
CA CYS A 339 -3.43 -19.55 -11.29
C CYS A 339 -2.59 -20.72 -11.80
N ALA A 340 -2.64 -21.84 -11.08
CA ALA A 340 -2.16 -23.14 -11.51
C ALA A 340 -3.00 -24.24 -10.84
N ALA A 341 -3.18 -25.37 -11.50
CA ALA A 341 -3.88 -26.53 -10.96
C ALA A 341 -2.93 -27.72 -10.84
N LEU A 342 -3.11 -28.51 -9.78
CA LEU A 342 -2.46 -29.81 -9.61
C LEU A 342 -3.54 -30.89 -9.71
N TYR A 343 -3.34 -31.86 -10.59
CA TYR A 343 -4.21 -33.04 -10.69
C TYR A 343 -3.39 -34.30 -10.41
N GLN A 344 -3.84 -35.15 -9.49
CA GLN A 344 -3.27 -36.49 -9.34
C GLN A 344 -3.68 -37.36 -10.52
N ILE A 345 -2.72 -38.07 -11.12
CA ILE A 345 -2.99 -39.02 -12.20
C ILE A 345 -3.35 -40.36 -11.57
N ALA A 346 -4.57 -40.84 -11.83
CA ALA A 346 -5.10 -42.08 -11.26
C ALA A 346 -4.15 -43.26 -11.50
N ASP A 347 -4.10 -44.16 -10.51
CA ASP A 347 -3.27 -45.37 -10.50
C ASP A 347 -1.77 -45.11 -10.72
N SER A 348 -1.27 -43.94 -10.29
CA SER A 348 0.15 -43.59 -10.36
C SER A 348 0.61 -42.63 -9.27
N ASP A 349 1.91 -42.60 -9.06
CA ASP A 349 2.63 -41.71 -8.14
C ASP A 349 2.93 -40.35 -8.79
N ALA A 350 2.17 -39.98 -9.83
CA ALA A 350 2.43 -38.81 -10.66
C ALA A 350 1.31 -37.79 -10.59
N GLY A 351 1.69 -36.51 -10.67
CA GLY A 351 0.78 -35.39 -10.81
C GLY A 351 0.90 -34.73 -12.18
N GLU A 352 -0.12 -33.97 -12.56
CA GLU A 352 -0.08 -33.05 -13.69
C GLU A 352 -0.22 -31.62 -13.18
N LEU A 353 0.76 -30.78 -13.52
CA LEU A 353 0.62 -29.34 -13.45
C LEU A 353 -0.15 -28.87 -14.68
N ALA A 354 -1.31 -28.26 -14.45
CA ALA A 354 -2.22 -27.80 -15.49
C ALA A 354 -2.62 -26.35 -15.25
N CYS A 355 -3.17 -25.71 -16.29
CA CYS A 355 -3.77 -24.37 -16.19
C CYS A 355 -2.85 -23.30 -15.56
N LEU A 356 -1.53 -23.40 -15.76
CA LEU A 356 -0.61 -22.34 -15.35
C LEU A 356 -0.85 -21.11 -16.24
N ALA A 357 -1.38 -20.05 -15.62
CA ALA A 357 -1.69 -18.80 -16.28
C ALA A 357 -1.24 -17.64 -15.39
N VAL A 358 -0.64 -16.63 -16.02
CA VAL A 358 -0.34 -15.35 -15.39
C VAL A 358 -0.92 -14.27 -16.29
N ASN A 359 -1.68 -13.36 -15.68
CA ASN A 359 -2.27 -12.22 -16.35
C ASN A 359 -1.15 -11.47 -17.10
N PRO A 360 -1.32 -11.12 -18.39
CA PRO A 360 -0.29 -10.45 -19.20
C PRO A 360 0.33 -9.22 -18.53
N GLU A 361 -0.46 -8.42 -17.81
CA GLU A 361 0.00 -7.22 -17.10
C GLU A 361 0.96 -7.55 -15.93
N TYR A 362 0.93 -8.80 -15.44
CA TYR A 362 1.65 -9.26 -14.25
C TYR A 362 2.72 -10.32 -14.56
N ARG A 363 3.14 -10.49 -15.81
CA ARG A 363 4.09 -11.57 -16.18
C ARG A 363 5.52 -11.39 -15.66
N HIS A 364 5.93 -10.18 -15.29
CA HIS A 364 7.34 -9.85 -15.04
C HIS A 364 7.74 -9.94 -13.55
N GLY A 365 6.90 -10.53 -12.69
CA GLY A 365 7.13 -10.59 -11.24
C GLY A 365 7.29 -11.98 -10.65
N GLY A 366 7.74 -12.98 -11.41
CA GLY A 366 8.05 -14.32 -10.86
C GLY A 366 6.84 -15.16 -10.39
N ARG A 367 5.61 -14.66 -10.50
CA ARG A 367 4.37 -15.35 -10.06
C ARG A 367 4.21 -16.76 -10.64
N GLY A 368 4.68 -16.98 -11.87
CA GLY A 368 4.69 -18.30 -12.48
C GLY A 368 5.64 -19.27 -11.77
N ASP A 369 6.80 -18.78 -11.34
CA ASP A 369 7.77 -19.54 -10.54
C ASP A 369 7.21 -19.87 -9.17
N GLU A 370 6.59 -18.88 -8.51
CA GLU A 370 5.98 -19.05 -7.20
C GLU A 370 4.82 -20.07 -7.21
N LEU A 371 3.96 -20.01 -8.23
CA LEU A 371 2.92 -21.02 -8.44
C LEU A 371 3.50 -22.40 -8.71
N LEU A 372 4.58 -22.51 -9.51
CA LEU A 372 5.23 -23.78 -9.77
C LEU A 372 5.79 -24.38 -8.48
N GLU A 373 6.53 -23.60 -7.70
CA GLU A 373 7.12 -24.04 -6.42
C GLU A 373 6.03 -24.52 -5.44
N ARG A 374 4.91 -23.80 -5.39
CA ARG A 374 3.75 -24.21 -4.59
C ARG A 374 3.15 -25.53 -5.07
N ILE A 375 2.96 -25.71 -6.38
CA ILE A 375 2.43 -26.95 -6.94
C ILE A 375 3.38 -28.12 -6.67
N GLU A 376 4.69 -27.94 -6.81
CA GLU A 376 5.68 -28.97 -6.47
C GLU A 376 5.62 -29.32 -4.97
N THR A 377 5.48 -28.33 -4.10
CA THR A 377 5.33 -28.53 -2.65
C THR A 377 4.05 -29.31 -2.32
N ARG A 378 2.91 -28.97 -2.95
CA ARG A 378 1.64 -29.71 -2.81
C ARG A 378 1.77 -31.14 -3.32
N ALA A 379 2.43 -31.33 -4.48
CA ALA A 379 2.62 -32.65 -5.07
C ALA A 379 3.49 -33.55 -4.17
N ARG A 380 4.59 -33.03 -3.61
CA ARG A 380 5.41 -33.76 -2.61
C ARG A 380 4.61 -34.10 -1.35
N ALA A 381 3.78 -33.18 -0.86
CA ALA A 381 2.92 -33.43 0.30
C ALA A 381 1.85 -34.52 0.04
N GLN A 382 1.42 -34.69 -1.20
CA GLN A 382 0.53 -35.77 -1.64
C GLN A 382 1.27 -37.10 -1.93
N GLY A 383 2.60 -37.15 -1.75
CA GLY A 383 3.41 -38.34 -2.01
C GLY A 383 3.69 -38.60 -3.50
N LEU A 384 3.53 -37.58 -4.35
CA LEU A 384 3.83 -37.69 -5.78
C LEU A 384 5.33 -37.52 -6.02
N ASN A 385 5.89 -38.35 -6.90
CA ASN A 385 7.31 -38.41 -7.20
C ASN A 385 7.65 -37.81 -8.58
N THR A 386 6.65 -37.57 -9.41
CA THR A 386 6.83 -37.03 -10.77
C THR A 386 5.71 -36.05 -11.10
N LEU A 387 6.08 -34.92 -11.69
CA LEU A 387 5.17 -33.90 -12.17
C LEU A 387 5.24 -33.81 -13.70
N PHE A 388 4.12 -34.03 -14.35
CA PHE A 388 3.97 -33.87 -15.80
C PHE A 388 3.40 -32.50 -16.15
N VAL A 389 3.78 -32.00 -17.32
CA VAL A 389 3.14 -30.83 -17.93
C VAL A 389 2.97 -31.04 -19.43
N LEU A 390 1.82 -30.63 -19.94
CA LEU A 390 1.48 -30.66 -21.35
C LEU A 390 1.31 -29.23 -21.85
N THR A 391 2.16 -28.80 -22.80
CA THR A 391 2.15 -27.42 -23.29
C THR A 391 2.26 -27.33 -24.82
N THR A 392 1.55 -26.36 -25.40
CA THR A 392 1.62 -26.06 -26.84
C THR A 392 2.59 -24.94 -27.17
N ARG A 393 2.87 -24.01 -26.22
CA ARG A 393 3.68 -22.80 -26.48
C ARG A 393 4.77 -22.49 -25.46
N THR A 394 4.67 -22.97 -24.22
CA THR A 394 5.55 -22.55 -23.11
C THR A 394 6.67 -23.54 -22.76
N ALA A 395 7.08 -24.38 -23.72
CA ALA A 395 8.06 -25.45 -23.51
C ALA A 395 9.41 -24.98 -22.92
N HIS A 396 9.96 -23.86 -23.39
CA HIS A 396 11.26 -23.37 -22.91
C HIS A 396 11.25 -22.98 -21.44
N TRP A 397 10.17 -22.32 -21.00
CA TRP A 397 9.99 -21.90 -19.62
C TRP A 397 10.06 -23.08 -18.64
N PHE A 398 9.41 -24.20 -18.97
CA PHE A 398 9.47 -25.42 -18.15
C PHE A 398 10.86 -26.09 -18.18
N ARG A 399 11.53 -26.10 -19.34
CA ARG A 399 12.89 -26.67 -19.46
C ARG A 399 13.91 -25.95 -18.58
N GLU A 400 13.83 -24.62 -18.52
CA GLU A 400 14.66 -23.80 -17.63
C GLU A 400 14.43 -24.10 -16.14
N ARG A 401 13.29 -24.73 -15.81
CA ARG A 401 12.87 -25.08 -14.43
C ARG A 401 12.99 -26.57 -14.12
N GLY A 402 13.79 -27.29 -14.91
CA GLY A 402 14.15 -28.68 -14.66
C GLY A 402 13.19 -29.72 -15.23
N PHE A 403 12.21 -29.33 -16.05
CA PHE A 403 11.39 -30.28 -16.79
C PHE A 403 12.13 -30.80 -18.02
N VAL A 404 12.14 -32.12 -18.20
CA VAL A 404 12.76 -32.79 -19.35
C VAL A 404 11.70 -33.24 -20.35
N PRO A 405 11.99 -33.21 -21.68
CA PRO A 405 11.06 -33.72 -22.68
C PRO A 405 10.67 -35.17 -22.40
N SER A 406 9.39 -35.46 -22.52
CA SER A 406 8.81 -36.81 -22.35
C SER A 406 7.88 -37.13 -23.52
N SER A 407 7.20 -38.26 -23.47
CA SER A 407 6.36 -38.76 -24.56
C SER A 407 5.06 -39.36 -24.05
N VAL A 408 4.11 -39.62 -24.95
CA VAL A 408 2.79 -40.18 -24.59
C VAL A 408 2.95 -41.56 -23.96
N GLU A 409 3.94 -42.33 -24.39
CA GLU A 409 4.24 -43.68 -23.88
C GLU A 409 4.75 -43.67 -22.43
N ARG A 410 5.26 -42.53 -21.94
CA ARG A 410 5.74 -42.36 -20.56
C ARG A 410 4.69 -41.79 -19.62
N LEU A 411 3.58 -41.26 -20.16
CA LEU A 411 2.45 -40.85 -19.33
C LEU A 411 1.81 -42.09 -18.68
N PRO A 412 1.33 -42.00 -17.43
CA PRO A 412 0.49 -43.04 -16.86
C PRO A 412 -0.73 -43.31 -17.76
N SER A 413 -1.17 -44.57 -17.83
CA SER A 413 -2.20 -45.04 -18.77
C SER A 413 -3.50 -44.24 -18.70
N ALA A 414 -3.95 -43.90 -17.49
CA ALA A 414 -5.12 -43.08 -17.24
C ALA A 414 -5.02 -41.72 -17.95
N ARG A 415 -3.84 -41.08 -17.92
CA ARG A 415 -3.63 -39.80 -18.59
C ARG A 415 -3.34 -39.95 -20.08
N ALA A 416 -2.57 -40.96 -20.47
CA ALA A 416 -2.24 -41.23 -21.87
C ALA A 416 -3.50 -41.45 -22.72
N SER A 417 -4.51 -42.15 -22.19
CA SER A 417 -5.78 -42.39 -22.88
C SER A 417 -6.60 -41.13 -23.18
N LEU A 418 -6.37 -40.05 -22.41
CA LEU A 418 -7.05 -38.76 -22.54
C LEU A 418 -6.21 -37.74 -23.32
N TYR A 419 -5.07 -38.15 -23.88
CA TYR A 419 -4.20 -37.25 -24.64
C TYR A 419 -4.88 -36.80 -25.94
N ASN A 420 -4.98 -35.48 -26.12
CA ASN A 420 -5.61 -34.91 -27.31
C ASN A 420 -4.58 -34.75 -28.44
N TYR A 421 -4.59 -35.72 -29.37
CA TYR A 421 -3.73 -35.72 -30.56
C TYR A 421 -3.97 -34.54 -31.52
N GLN A 422 -5.14 -33.90 -31.51
CA GLN A 422 -5.40 -32.70 -32.33
C GLN A 422 -4.68 -31.46 -31.76
N ARG A 423 -4.53 -31.38 -30.43
CA ARG A 423 -3.72 -30.30 -29.80
C ARG A 423 -2.22 -30.54 -29.95
N ASN A 424 -1.81 -31.80 -30.07
CA ASN A 424 -0.42 -32.23 -30.21
C ASN A 424 0.54 -31.50 -29.24
N SER A 425 0.17 -31.47 -27.96
CA SER A 425 0.91 -30.77 -26.92
C SER A 425 2.24 -31.47 -26.62
N LYS A 426 3.32 -30.72 -26.47
CA LYS A 426 4.60 -31.28 -26.03
C LYS A 426 4.47 -31.69 -24.55
N ILE A 427 4.98 -32.87 -24.24
CA ILE A 427 4.94 -33.45 -22.89
C ILE A 427 6.31 -33.25 -22.26
N PHE A 428 6.32 -32.82 -21.01
CA PHE A 428 7.52 -32.78 -20.19
C PHE A 428 7.23 -33.40 -18.83
N GLU A 429 8.27 -33.93 -18.19
CA GLU A 429 8.22 -34.50 -16.86
C GLU A 429 9.34 -33.92 -15.98
N LYS A 430 9.11 -33.84 -14.69
CA LYS A 430 10.09 -33.45 -13.68
C LYS A 430 9.99 -34.39 -12.49
N THR A 431 11.11 -34.95 -12.06
CA THR A 431 11.18 -35.67 -10.78
C THR A 431 11.12 -34.66 -9.64
N LEU A 432 10.25 -34.91 -8.66
CA LEU A 432 9.99 -33.98 -7.55
C LEU A 432 11.00 -34.11 -6.42
#